data_AF-A0A0Q5HAB7-F1
#
_entry.id   AF-A0A0Q5HAB7-F1
#
_cell.length_a   1.000
_cell.length_b   1.000
_cell.length_c   1.000
_cell.angle_alpha   90.00
_cell.angle_beta   90.00
_cell.angle_gamma   90.00
#
_symmetry.space_group_name_H-M   'P 1'
#
loop_
_entity.id
_entity.type
_entity.pdbx_description
1 polymer ?
#
loop_
_entity_poly.entity_id
_entity_poly.type
_entity_poly.pdbx_seq_one_letter_code
_entity_poly.pdbx_strand_id
1 'polypeptide(L)'
;MVVVRDAQTGQLRAPTAAESRALAPAPTAAASAMRTTPPALTTHPSGSRQVRLGERALVYSVVTRGPDGKLVEQCVQGAAAAEKAVGAPASTQHKQEHRHD
;
A
#
# COMPACT_ATOMS: atom_id res chain seq x y z
N MET A 1 -0.32 -17.11 -7.03
CA MET A 1 -0.85 -18.50 -7.01
C MET A 1 -2.14 -18.48 -6.20
N VAL A 2 -3.28 -18.88 -6.79
CA VAL A 2 -4.58 -18.89 -6.11
C VAL A 2 -4.94 -20.32 -5.74
N VAL A 3 -5.23 -20.56 -4.46
CA VAL A 3 -5.74 -21.83 -3.93
C VAL A 3 -7.00 -21.55 -3.13
N VAL A 4 -7.93 -22.50 -3.13
CA VAL A 4 -9.21 -22.37 -2.43
C VAL A 4 -9.38 -23.55 -1.50
N ARG A 5 -9.87 -23.27 -0.29
CA ARG A 5 -10.20 -24.29 0.70
C ARG A 5 -11.52 -24.96 0.35
N ASP A 6 -11.51 -26.27 0.18
CA ASP A 6 -12.70 -27.06 -0.07
C ASP A 6 -13.63 -27.08 1.15
N ALA A 7 -14.93 -26.87 0.93
CA ALA A 7 -15.89 -26.71 2.02
C ALA A 7 -16.26 -28.05 2.70
N GLN A 8 -16.16 -29.18 1.98
CA GLN A 8 -16.54 -30.50 2.48
C GLN A 8 -15.39 -31.18 3.23
N THR A 9 -14.17 -31.01 2.73
CA THR A 9 -12.97 -31.72 3.20
C THR A 9 -12.00 -30.80 3.95
N GLY A 10 -12.13 -29.48 3.79
CA GLY A 10 -11.24 -28.49 4.41
C GLY A 10 -9.84 -28.40 3.78
N GLN A 11 -9.55 -29.20 2.75
CA GLN A 11 -8.25 -29.27 2.09
C GLN A 11 -8.03 -28.11 1.11
N LEU A 12 -6.77 -27.75 0.86
CA LEU A 12 -6.43 -26.74 -0.15
C LEU A 12 -6.33 -27.39 -1.53
N ARG A 13 -7.04 -26.82 -2.50
CA ARG A 13 -7.06 -27.33 -3.88
C ARG A 13 -7.17 -26.21 -4.91
N ALA A 14 -6.94 -26.58 -6.18
CA ALA A 14 -7.01 -25.64 -7.30
C ALA A 14 -8.46 -25.19 -7.55
N PRO A 15 -8.73 -23.88 -7.75
CA PRO A 15 -10.07 -23.34 -7.95
C PRO A 15 -10.79 -23.96 -9.15
N THR A 16 -12.13 -24.11 -9.06
CA THR A 16 -12.96 -24.49 -10.21
C THR A 16 -13.10 -23.30 -11.16
N ALA A 17 -13.58 -23.55 -12.38
CA ALA A 17 -13.81 -22.49 -13.37
C ALA A 17 -14.82 -21.42 -12.90
N ALA A 18 -15.82 -21.82 -12.11
CA ALA A 18 -16.80 -20.88 -11.56
C ALA A 18 -16.18 -19.99 -10.47
N GLU A 19 -15.40 -20.57 -9.57
CA GLU A 19 -14.74 -19.84 -8.49
C GLU A 19 -13.62 -18.93 -9.02
N SER A 20 -12.88 -19.37 -10.03
CA SER A 20 -11.87 -18.52 -10.68
C SER A 20 -12.50 -17.33 -11.39
N ARG A 21 -13.67 -17.51 -12.03
CA ARG A 21 -14.43 -16.42 -12.62
C ARG A 21 -15.02 -15.47 -11.58
N ALA A 22 -15.47 -15.99 -10.44
CA ALA A 22 -15.95 -15.16 -9.32
C ALA A 22 -14.83 -14.37 -8.63
N LEU A 23 -13.61 -14.92 -8.60
CA LEU A 23 -12.42 -14.23 -8.08
C LEU A 23 -11.84 -13.23 -9.06
N ALA A 24 -12.14 -13.37 -10.36
CA ALA A 24 -11.67 -12.43 -11.37
C ALA A 24 -12.06 -11.02 -10.92
N PRO A 25 -11.08 -10.10 -10.74
CA PRO A 25 -11.38 -8.78 -10.24
C PRO A 25 -12.37 -8.13 -11.19
N ALA A 26 -13.58 -7.86 -10.70
CA ALA A 26 -14.50 -6.99 -11.42
C ALA A 26 -13.75 -5.67 -11.68
N PRO A 27 -13.83 -5.08 -12.89
CA PRO A 27 -13.32 -3.75 -13.11
C PRO A 27 -14.16 -2.80 -12.27
N THR A 28 -13.76 -2.59 -11.03
CA THR A 28 -14.37 -1.60 -10.17
C THR A 28 -14.08 -0.24 -10.81
N ALA A 29 -15.01 0.70 -10.70
CA ALA A 29 -14.76 2.08 -11.11
C ALA A 29 -13.48 2.63 -10.45
N ALA A 30 -13.11 2.11 -9.27
CA ALA A 30 -11.85 2.38 -8.58
C ALA A 30 -10.61 1.88 -9.36
N ALA A 31 -10.65 0.71 -10.00
CA ALA A 31 -9.56 0.22 -10.85
C ALA A 31 -9.41 1.06 -12.14
N SER A 32 -10.50 1.58 -12.70
CA SER A 32 -10.46 2.51 -13.83
C SER A 32 -10.03 3.93 -13.44
N ALA A 33 -10.29 4.36 -12.20
CA ALA A 33 -9.78 5.61 -11.63
C ALA A 33 -8.27 5.54 -11.32
N MET A 34 -7.70 4.33 -11.25
CA MET A 34 -6.27 4.10 -11.06
C MET A 34 -5.44 4.17 -12.35
N ARG A 35 -6.05 4.53 -13.50
CA ARG A 35 -5.31 5.01 -14.68
C ARG A 35 -4.66 6.34 -14.35
N THR A 36 -3.58 6.22 -13.60
CA THR A 36 -2.75 7.30 -13.12
C THR A 36 -2.09 7.89 -14.35
N THR A 37 -2.45 9.11 -14.72
CA THR A 37 -1.71 9.84 -15.75
C THR A 37 -0.23 9.81 -15.36
N PRO A 38 0.65 9.26 -16.21
CA PRO A 38 2.08 9.23 -15.94
C PRO A 38 2.53 10.65 -15.62
N PRO A 39 3.34 10.85 -14.56
CA PRO A 39 3.76 12.19 -14.20
C PRO A 39 4.58 12.78 -15.35
N ALA A 40 4.25 14.01 -15.73
CA ALA A 40 4.85 14.66 -16.90
C ALA A 40 6.30 15.04 -16.61
N LEU A 41 7.18 14.73 -17.56
CA LEU A 41 8.58 15.10 -17.52
C LEU A 41 8.77 16.49 -18.15
N THR A 42 9.45 17.38 -17.45
CA THR A 42 9.82 18.70 -17.94
C THR A 42 11.33 18.75 -18.16
N THR A 43 11.75 19.14 -19.36
CA THR A 43 13.16 19.39 -19.69
C THR A 43 13.41 20.89 -19.69
N HIS A 44 14.42 21.34 -18.95
CA HIS A 44 14.82 22.75 -18.85
C HIS A 44 15.85 23.13 -19.92
N PRO A 45 16.03 24.43 -20.24
CA PRO A 45 17.03 24.89 -21.21
C PRO A 45 18.47 24.48 -20.89
N SER A 46 18.78 24.22 -19.61
CA SER A 46 20.08 23.70 -19.16
C SER A 46 20.29 22.20 -19.43
N GLY A 47 19.28 21.51 -19.95
CA GLY A 47 19.28 20.05 -20.16
C GLY A 47 18.85 19.23 -18.93
N SER A 48 18.59 19.87 -17.78
CA SER A 48 18.07 19.17 -16.60
C SER A 48 16.63 18.68 -16.82
N ARG A 49 16.27 17.55 -16.19
CA ARG A 49 14.96 16.89 -16.32
C ARG A 49 14.29 16.82 -14.95
N GLN A 50 13.02 17.19 -14.88
CA GLN A 50 12.24 17.25 -13.65
C GLN A 50 10.90 16.53 -13.81
N VAL A 51 10.46 15.84 -12.76
CA VAL A 51 9.12 15.23 -12.68
C VAL A 51 8.44 15.70 -11.39
N ARG A 52 7.20 16.19 -11.49
CA ARG A 52 6.37 16.46 -10.31
C ARG A 52 5.52 15.23 -9.99
N LEU A 53 5.89 14.52 -8.93
CA LEU A 53 5.23 13.25 -8.54
C LEU A 53 3.89 13.47 -7.81
N GLY A 54 3.71 14.61 -7.14
CA GLY A 54 2.51 14.95 -6.38
C GLY A 54 2.34 14.10 -5.12
N GLU A 55 1.21 14.29 -4.43
CA GLU A 55 0.96 13.66 -3.11
C GLU A 55 0.91 12.13 -3.15
N ARG A 56 0.57 11.55 -4.31
CA ARG A 56 0.53 10.09 -4.50
C ARG A 56 1.88 9.42 -4.28
N ALA A 57 2.98 10.16 -4.40
CA ALA A 57 4.34 9.65 -4.19
C ALA A 57 4.95 10.10 -2.86
N LEU A 58 4.19 10.84 -2.03
CA LEU A 58 4.63 11.23 -0.70
C LEU A 58 4.34 10.10 0.29
N VAL A 59 5.36 9.77 1.07
CA VAL A 59 5.27 8.87 2.22
C VAL A 59 5.55 9.70 3.46
N TYR A 60 4.70 9.55 4.47
CA TYR A 60 4.83 10.18 5.77
C TYR A 60 5.46 9.17 6.73
N SER A 61 6.49 9.57 7.46
CA SER A 61 7.02 8.82 8.60
C SER A 61 6.35 9.34 9.87
N VAL A 62 5.60 8.48 10.54
CA VAL A 62 4.93 8.78 11.81
C VAL A 62 5.65 8.03 12.91
N VAL A 63 6.14 8.78 13.90
CA VAL A 63 6.81 8.22 15.08
C VAL A 63 5.88 8.35 16.28
N THR A 64 5.61 7.23 16.94
CA THR A 64 4.77 7.18 18.14
C THR A 64 5.59 6.72 19.33
N ARG A 65 5.39 7.35 20.50
CA ARG A 65 5.99 6.92 21.76
C ARG A 65 5.04 6.00 22.53
N GLY A 66 5.52 4.80 22.85
CA GLY A 66 4.81 3.82 23.66
C GLY A 66 4.80 4.18 25.15
N PRO A 67 3.94 3.52 25.95
CA PRO A 67 3.88 3.72 27.41
C PRO A 67 5.15 3.25 28.13
N ASP A 68 5.93 2.35 27.51
CA ASP A 68 7.26 1.94 27.94
C ASP A 68 8.36 2.95 27.58
N GLY A 69 7.99 4.08 26.95
CA GLY A 69 8.89 5.13 26.53
C GLY A 69 9.61 4.87 25.21
N LYS A 70 9.42 3.70 24.57
CA LYS A 70 10.06 3.38 23.29
C LYS A 70 9.41 4.10 22.12
N LEU A 71 10.16 4.29 21.03
CA LEU A 71 9.67 4.90 19.80
C LEU A 71 9.40 3.82 18.75
N VAL A 72 8.27 3.94 18.06
CA VAL A 72 7.90 3.09 16.93
C VAL A 72 7.66 3.98 15.72
N GLU A 73 8.32 3.66 14.61
CA GLU A 73 8.17 4.38 13.34
C GLU A 73 7.29 3.58 12.37
N GLN A 74 6.34 4.26 11.74
CA GLN A 74 5.47 3.69 10.73
C GLN A 74 5.37 4.63 9.51
N CYS A 75 5.58 4.07 8.32
CA CYS A 75 5.52 4.81 7.07
C CYS A 75 4.13 4.64 6.46
N VAL A 76 3.43 5.74 6.20
CA VAL A 76 2.06 5.75 5.66
C VAL A 76 1.95 6.66 4.44
N GLN A 77 1.06 6.30 3.51
CA GLN A 77 0.90 7.04 2.25
C GLN A 77 -0.27 8.02 2.34
N GLY A 78 -0.03 9.28 2.01
CA GLY A 78 -1.05 10.34 1.97
C GLY A 78 -1.33 10.98 3.33
N ALA A 79 -1.69 12.27 3.29
CA ALA A 79 -1.87 13.10 4.48
C ALA A 79 -2.97 12.56 5.42
N ALA A 80 -4.12 12.14 4.89
CA ALA A 80 -5.22 11.63 5.70
C ALA A 80 -4.84 10.36 6.50
N ALA A 81 -4.00 9.48 5.94
CA ALA A 81 -3.51 8.31 6.65
C ALA A 81 -2.51 8.69 7.74
N ALA A 82 -1.67 9.71 7.49
CA ALA A 82 -0.76 10.26 8.48
C ALA A 82 -1.50 10.88 9.67
N GLU A 83 -2.49 11.73 9.42
CA GLU A 83 -3.32 12.34 10.47
C GLU A 83 -4.01 11.27 11.32
N LYS A 84 -4.57 10.24 10.67
CA LYS A 84 -5.18 9.11 11.39
C LYS A 84 -4.16 8.35 12.24
N ALA A 85 -2.94 8.14 11.73
CA ALA A 85 -1.88 7.43 12.44
C ALA A 85 -1.38 8.21 13.66
N VAL A 86 -1.29 9.53 13.57
CA VAL A 86 -0.91 10.41 14.70
C VAL A 86 -1.96 10.38 15.81
N GLY A 87 -3.25 10.30 15.46
CA GLY A 87 -4.34 10.21 16.43
C GLY A 87 -4.58 8.82 17.03
N ALA A 88 -3.92 7.78 16.52
CA ALA A 88 -4.08 6.41 17.00
C ALA A 88 -3.17 6.11 18.20
N PRO A 89 -3.60 5.28 19.17
CA PRO A 89 -2.72 4.82 20.24
C PRO A 89 -1.56 4.02 19.66
N ALA A 90 -0.39 4.11 20.31
CA ALA A 90 0.82 3.40 19.88
C ALA A 90 0.54 1.91 19.69
N SER A 91 0.56 1.43 18.44
CA SER A 91 0.42 0.02 18.13
C SER A 91 1.76 -0.69 18.35
N THR A 92 1.74 -1.85 19.01
CA THR A 92 2.92 -2.68 19.28
C THR A 92 3.38 -3.49 18.07
N GLN A 93 2.94 -3.14 16.85
CA GLN A 93 3.38 -3.87 15.66
C GLN A 93 4.84 -3.50 15.36
N HIS A 94 5.72 -4.39 15.80
CA HIS A 94 7.13 -4.41 15.44
C HIS A 94 7.24 -4.44 13.92
N LYS A 95 7.64 -3.32 13.32
CA LYS A 95 8.10 -3.27 11.94
C LYS A 95 9.36 -4.12 11.89
N GLN A 96 9.33 -5.24 11.15
CA GLN A 96 10.59 -5.93 10.81
C GLN A 96 11.49 -4.91 10.09
N GLU A 97 12.71 -4.76 10.58
CA GLU A 97 13.71 -3.85 10.00
C GLU A 97 13.86 -4.15 8.52
N HIS A 98 13.48 -3.19 7.68
CA HIS A 98 13.72 -3.27 6.25
C HIS A 98 15.17 -2.85 6.01
N ARG A 99 16.08 -3.81 6.05
CA ARG A 99 17.46 -3.61 5.55
C ARG A 99 17.41 -3.52 4.02
N HIS A 100 17.93 -2.40 3.51
CA HIS A 100 18.30 -2.27 2.11
C HIS A 100 19.73 -2.79 1.97
N ASP A 101 19.87 -4.00 1.42
CA ASP A 101 21.10 -4.49 0.77
C ASP A 101 21.05 -4.12 -0.72
#